data_AF-A0A4R1GEL6-F1
#
_entry.id   AF-A0A4R1GEL6-F1
#
_cell.length_a   1.000
_cell.length_b   1.000
_cell.length_c   1.000
_cell.angle_alpha   90.00
_cell.angle_beta   90.00
_cell.angle_gamma   90.00
#
_symmetry.space_group_name_H-M   'P 1'
#
loop_
_entity.id
_entity.type
_entity.pdbx_description
1 polymer ?
#
loop_
_entity_poly.entity_id
_entity_poly.type
_entity_poly.pdbx_seq_one_letter_code
_entity_poly.pdbx_strand_id
1 'polypeptide(L)'
;MAISLNQDIRAGKSTYHVQTEYYKTSNKIISNIFKDGKAVKRLEKEVEEGRDLDEQIKEFHNSIIERLTKPTLVKRKKKEEKPVQEAQKEVFTLTEQQEEKIAAVIYPFFGIATYLVISDAASNASSKEEFVDQLLGELEEEKAKEVREEILSILSEKVEEKPSELKEEKKTLPFPEEELTEILFPYFGIMTGVLVESAKRVWDGEKGKLLDFLAGELDDDVREEVLKKVSSLLGEVEESTVEVEKKEEKVETPKEENLPTGRKLDSSEVDKVLPVLQEYFGISAAMVAEDAFEESGGEVNRFVEIILSEVDENEREELEIKLRGLLGGS
;
A
#
# COMPACT_ATOMS: atom_id res chain seq x y z
N MET A 1 -10.36 -24.75 -16.77
CA MET A 1 -10.78 -24.75 -15.34
C MET A 1 -11.14 -23.31 -15.01
N ALA A 2 -12.05 -23.03 -14.07
CA ALA A 2 -12.25 -21.64 -13.66
C ALA A 2 -11.07 -21.28 -12.75
N ILE A 3 -10.25 -20.31 -13.15
CA ILE A 3 -9.18 -19.80 -12.30
C ILE A 3 -9.82 -18.98 -11.18
N SER A 4 -9.48 -19.33 -9.95
CA SER A 4 -9.73 -18.55 -8.74
C SER A 4 -8.37 -18.09 -8.23
N LEU A 5 -8.19 -16.79 -8.08
CA LEU A 5 -6.99 -16.18 -7.51
C LEU A 5 -7.32 -15.69 -6.11
N ASN A 6 -6.45 -16.02 -5.17
CA ASN A 6 -6.61 -15.68 -3.76
C ASN A 6 -5.29 -15.11 -3.26
N GLN A 7 -5.34 -13.95 -2.60
CA GLN A 7 -4.16 -13.31 -2.03
C GLN A 7 -4.52 -12.66 -0.69
N ASP A 8 -3.70 -12.92 0.33
CA ASP A 8 -3.78 -12.25 1.61
C ASP A 8 -2.79 -11.07 1.65
N ILE A 9 -3.26 -9.93 2.14
CA ILE A 9 -2.47 -8.72 2.38
C ILE A 9 -2.61 -8.37 3.86
N ARG A 10 -1.49 -8.40 4.60
CA ARG A 10 -1.46 -7.94 5.99
C ARG A 10 -1.10 -6.46 6.04
N ALA A 11 -1.88 -5.68 6.78
CA ALA A 11 -1.59 -4.27 7.06
C ALA A 11 -1.78 -4.03 8.56
N GLY A 12 -0.67 -4.03 9.30
CA GLY A 12 -0.66 -4.00 10.76
C GLY A 12 -1.52 -5.14 11.32
N LYS A 13 -2.51 -4.77 12.13
CA LYS A 13 -3.42 -5.73 12.77
C LYS A 13 -4.52 -6.30 11.87
N SER A 14 -4.73 -5.69 10.70
CA SER A 14 -5.79 -6.10 9.78
C SER A 14 -5.24 -7.05 8.71
N THR A 15 -6.02 -8.07 8.36
CA THR A 15 -5.75 -8.95 7.22
C THR A 15 -6.81 -8.76 6.15
N TYR A 16 -6.37 -8.47 4.93
CA TYR A 16 -7.22 -8.32 3.76
C TYR A 16 -7.11 -9.54 2.87
N HIS A 17 -8.20 -10.28 2.68
CA HIS A 17 -8.27 -11.41 1.76
C HIS A 17 -8.91 -10.95 0.45
N VAL A 18 -8.19 -11.06 -0.67
CA VAL A 18 -8.67 -10.71 -2.00
C VAL A 18 -8.88 -11.99 -2.79
N GLN A 19 -10.13 -12.25 -3.18
CA GLN A 19 -10.54 -13.42 -3.96
C GLN A 19 -11.14 -12.97 -5.28
N THR A 20 -10.53 -13.34 -6.40
CA THR A 20 -10.98 -12.99 -7.76
C THR A 20 -11.32 -14.24 -8.56
N GLU A 21 -12.54 -14.30 -9.10
CA GLU A 21 -13.06 -15.47 -9.82
C GLU A 21 -13.96 -15.08 -10.98
N TYR A 22 -14.06 -15.95 -11.99
CA TYR A 22 -15.02 -15.79 -13.08
C TYR A 22 -16.33 -16.52 -12.80
N TYR A 23 -17.44 -15.78 -12.94
CA TYR A 23 -18.80 -16.27 -12.79
C TYR A 23 -19.47 -16.44 -14.16
N LYS A 24 -19.58 -17.70 -14.61
CA LYS A 24 -20.19 -18.06 -15.89
C LYS A 24 -21.63 -17.57 -16.06
N THR A 25 -22.40 -17.53 -14.99
CA THR A 25 -23.83 -17.18 -15.01
C THR A 25 -24.07 -15.71 -15.30
N SER A 26 -23.20 -14.83 -14.80
CA SER A 26 -23.25 -13.39 -15.04
C SER A 26 -22.31 -12.93 -16.15
N ASN A 27 -21.46 -13.82 -16.65
CA ASN A 27 -20.35 -13.50 -17.56
C ASN A 27 -19.45 -12.37 -17.04
N LYS A 28 -19.13 -12.40 -15.74
CA LYS A 28 -18.34 -11.37 -15.06
C LYS A 28 -17.18 -11.98 -14.30
N ILE A 29 -16.08 -11.24 -14.24
CA ILE A 29 -15.00 -11.46 -13.27
C ILE A 29 -15.37 -10.67 -12.03
N ILE A 30 -15.33 -11.32 -10.87
CA ILE A 30 -15.77 -10.75 -9.61
C ILE A 30 -14.63 -10.87 -8.62
N SER A 31 -14.30 -9.76 -7.97
CA SER A 31 -13.34 -9.74 -6.88
C SER A 31 -14.00 -9.35 -5.58
N ASN A 32 -13.91 -10.20 -4.56
CA ASN A 32 -14.34 -9.89 -3.21
C ASN A 32 -13.10 -9.55 -2.37
N ILE A 33 -13.21 -8.47 -1.60
CA ILE A 33 -12.22 -8.03 -0.63
C ILE A 33 -12.85 -8.22 0.75
N PHE A 34 -12.18 -9.00 1.59
CA PHE A 34 -12.57 -9.19 2.99
C PHE A 34 -11.53 -8.52 3.88
N LYS A 35 -11.95 -7.86 4.95
CA LYS A 35 -11.10 -7.38 6.03
C LYS A 35 -11.45 -8.17 7.28
N ASP A 36 -10.47 -8.87 7.86
CA ASP A 36 -10.63 -9.66 9.09
C ASP A 36 -11.82 -10.64 9.02
N GLY A 37 -11.99 -11.27 7.85
CA GLY A 37 -13.05 -12.23 7.57
C GLY A 37 -14.43 -11.61 7.26
N LYS A 38 -14.56 -10.29 7.25
CA LYS A 38 -15.79 -9.59 6.86
C LYS A 38 -15.68 -9.04 5.45
N ALA A 39 -16.71 -9.24 4.62
CA ALA A 39 -16.75 -8.64 3.30
C ALA A 39 -16.76 -7.11 3.46
N VAL A 40 -15.85 -6.43 2.77
CA VAL A 40 -15.76 -4.97 2.76
C VAL A 40 -15.96 -4.39 1.38
N LYS A 41 -15.64 -5.13 0.32
CA LYS A 41 -15.92 -4.66 -1.04
C LYS A 41 -16.10 -5.81 -2.02
N ARG A 42 -17.07 -5.65 -2.92
CA ARG A 42 -17.21 -6.44 -4.14
C ARG A 42 -16.97 -5.56 -5.35
N LEU A 43 -16.12 -6.01 -6.25
CA LEU A 43 -15.80 -5.36 -7.53
C LEU A 43 -16.16 -6.30 -8.66
N GLU A 44 -16.75 -5.78 -9.72
CA GLU A 44 -17.17 -6.56 -10.89
C GLU A 44 -16.57 -5.97 -12.16
N LYS A 45 -16.11 -6.85 -13.05
CA LYS A 45 -15.62 -6.51 -14.38
C LYS A 45 -16.31 -7.40 -15.42
N GLU A 46 -16.80 -6.81 -16.50
CA GLU A 46 -17.32 -7.58 -17.63
C GLU A 46 -16.16 -8.25 -18.39
N VAL A 47 -16.41 -9.46 -18.90
CA VAL A 47 -15.41 -10.17 -19.71
C VAL A 47 -15.34 -9.55 -21.10
N GLU A 48 -14.16 -9.13 -21.51
CA GLU A 48 -13.87 -8.62 -22.85
C GLU A 48 -13.83 -9.79 -23.85
N GLU A 49 -14.67 -9.72 -24.89
CA GLU A 49 -14.71 -10.75 -25.94
C GLU A 49 -13.40 -10.79 -26.75
N GLY A 50 -12.93 -12.00 -27.06
CA GLY A 50 -11.74 -12.20 -27.90
C GLY A 50 -10.40 -12.11 -27.17
N ARG A 51 -10.40 -11.84 -25.86
CA ARG A 51 -9.21 -11.92 -25.00
C ARG A 51 -9.23 -13.20 -24.16
N ASP A 52 -8.05 -13.65 -23.74
CA ASP A 52 -7.92 -14.80 -22.86
C ASP A 52 -8.54 -14.50 -21.48
N LEU A 53 -9.35 -15.43 -20.97
CA LEU A 53 -10.07 -15.23 -19.71
C LEU A 53 -9.12 -15.27 -18.51
N ASP A 54 -8.11 -16.14 -18.55
CA ASP A 54 -7.17 -16.33 -17.46
C ASP A 54 -6.27 -15.10 -17.30
N GLU A 55 -5.85 -14.50 -18.42
CA GLU A 55 -5.15 -13.21 -18.44
C GLU A 55 -6.02 -12.09 -17.87
N GLN A 56 -7.28 -11.97 -18.28
CA GLN A 56 -8.20 -10.94 -17.76
C GLN A 56 -8.44 -11.07 -16.25
N ILE A 57 -8.52 -12.30 -15.72
CA ILE A 57 -8.66 -12.56 -14.28
C ILE A 57 -7.40 -12.08 -13.53
N LYS A 58 -6.20 -12.43 -14.04
CA LYS A 58 -4.92 -12.01 -13.45
C LYS A 58 -4.74 -10.49 -13.48
N GLU A 59 -5.03 -9.86 -14.62
CA GLU A 59 -4.96 -8.40 -14.76
C GLU A 59 -5.88 -7.70 -13.75
N PHE A 60 -7.12 -8.16 -13.64
CA PHE A 60 -8.07 -7.56 -12.71
C PHE A 60 -7.64 -7.76 -11.25
N HIS A 61 -7.22 -8.98 -10.88
CA HIS A 61 -6.70 -9.27 -9.55
C HIS A 61 -5.51 -8.36 -9.22
N ASN A 62 -4.48 -8.34 -10.07
CA ASN A 62 -3.27 -7.53 -9.86
C ASN A 62 -3.59 -6.04 -9.78
N SER A 63 -4.54 -5.54 -10.57
CA SER A 63 -4.97 -4.13 -10.48
C SER A 63 -5.59 -3.77 -9.13
N ILE A 64 -6.26 -4.72 -8.48
CA ILE A 64 -6.85 -4.53 -7.15
C ILE A 64 -5.76 -4.56 -6.09
N ILE A 65 -4.87 -5.56 -6.17
CA ILE A 65 -3.71 -5.65 -5.28
C ILE A 65 -2.90 -4.37 -5.35
N GLU A 66 -2.57 -3.89 -6.56
CA GLU A 66 -1.83 -2.65 -6.76
C GLU A 66 -2.51 -1.43 -6.15
N ARG A 67 -3.84 -1.31 -6.31
CA ARG A 67 -4.61 -0.20 -5.71
C ARG A 67 -4.73 -0.29 -4.20
N LEU A 68 -4.64 -1.50 -3.63
CA LEU A 68 -4.59 -1.70 -2.20
C LEU A 68 -3.19 -1.39 -1.66
N THR A 69 -2.13 -1.81 -2.35
CA THR A 69 -0.76 -1.80 -1.80
C THR A 69 0.06 -0.57 -2.15
N LYS A 70 -0.16 0.05 -3.30
CA LYS A 70 0.59 1.24 -3.67
C LYS A 70 -0.08 2.48 -3.08
N PRO A 71 0.68 3.41 -2.47
CA PRO A 71 0.17 4.75 -2.18
C PRO A 71 -0.45 5.27 -3.46
N THR A 72 -1.75 5.50 -3.45
CA THR A 72 -2.47 6.09 -4.55
C THR A 72 -1.98 7.52 -4.72
N LEU A 73 -0.84 7.67 -5.39
CA LEU A 73 -0.61 8.80 -6.28
C LEU A 73 -1.71 8.71 -7.33
N VAL A 74 -2.90 9.18 -6.98
CA VAL A 74 -3.79 9.81 -7.96
C VAL A 74 -3.14 11.14 -8.34
N LYS A 75 -1.88 11.12 -8.79
CA LYS A 75 -1.50 11.96 -9.90
C LYS A 75 -2.42 11.48 -11.01
N ARG A 76 -3.55 12.19 -11.18
CA ARG A 76 -4.41 12.08 -12.35
C ARG A 76 -3.46 11.85 -13.52
N LYS A 77 -3.44 10.63 -14.08
CA LYS A 77 -2.90 10.45 -15.43
C LYS A 77 -3.72 11.44 -16.24
N LYS A 78 -3.08 12.54 -16.61
CA LYS A 78 -3.61 13.52 -17.56
C LYS A 78 -4.16 12.66 -18.68
N LYS A 79 -5.49 12.65 -18.87
CA LYS A 79 -6.18 11.81 -19.85
C LYS A 79 -5.36 11.85 -21.14
N GLU A 80 -4.61 10.80 -21.42
CA GLU A 80 -4.22 10.54 -22.79
C GLU A 80 -5.51 10.07 -23.45
N GLU A 81 -6.04 10.96 -24.28
CA GLU A 81 -7.20 10.74 -25.12
C GLU A 81 -6.97 9.50 -25.97
N LYS A 82 -7.39 8.33 -25.48
CA LYS A 82 -7.76 7.24 -26.37
C LYS A 82 -9.15 7.56 -26.91
N PRO A 83 -9.33 7.70 -28.23
CA PRO A 83 -10.66 7.77 -28.80
C PRO A 83 -11.26 6.36 -28.78
N VAL A 84 -12.54 6.27 -28.43
CA VAL A 84 -13.59 5.50 -29.15
C VAL A 84 -14.70 5.13 -28.15
N GLN A 85 -15.79 5.91 -28.26
CA GLN A 85 -17.20 5.48 -28.23
C GLN A 85 -17.66 4.50 -27.15
N GLU A 86 -17.92 5.00 -25.93
CA GLU A 86 -19.03 4.51 -25.11
C GLU A 86 -19.77 5.71 -24.51
N ALA A 87 -21.09 5.58 -24.37
CA ALA A 87 -22.02 6.65 -24.07
C ALA A 87 -21.57 7.51 -22.86
N GLN A 88 -21.66 8.83 -23.00
CA GLN A 88 -21.44 9.80 -21.92
C GLN A 88 -22.46 9.57 -20.80
N LYS A 89 -22.18 8.64 -19.88
CA LYS A 89 -22.71 8.73 -18.51
C LYS A 89 -22.02 9.93 -17.87
N GLU A 90 -22.81 10.87 -17.37
CA GLU A 90 -22.28 11.90 -16.47
C GLU A 90 -21.76 11.19 -15.22
N VAL A 91 -20.45 10.93 -15.19
CA VAL A 91 -19.79 10.27 -14.05
C VAL A 91 -19.85 11.22 -12.87
N PHE A 92 -20.32 10.73 -11.72
CA PHE A 92 -20.30 11.48 -10.48
C PHE A 92 -18.85 11.83 -10.09
N THR A 93 -18.60 13.09 -9.73
CA THR A 93 -17.26 13.56 -9.35
C THR A 93 -17.24 14.16 -7.96
N LEU A 94 -16.21 13.82 -7.18
CA LEU A 94 -15.90 14.43 -5.89
C LEU A 94 -14.83 15.51 -6.05
N THR A 95 -14.86 16.52 -5.19
CA THR A 95 -13.69 17.38 -4.97
C THR A 95 -12.68 16.67 -4.07
N GLU A 96 -11.41 17.10 -4.10
CA GLU A 96 -10.36 16.55 -3.23
C GLU A 96 -10.74 16.68 -1.74
N GLN A 97 -11.30 17.83 -1.33
CA GLN A 97 -11.76 18.03 0.04
C GLN A 97 -12.92 17.11 0.43
N GLN A 98 -13.84 16.82 -0.50
CA GLN A 98 -14.92 15.87 -0.24
C GLN A 98 -14.39 14.45 -0.11
N GLU A 99 -13.46 14.06 -0.99
CA GLU A 99 -12.81 12.75 -0.93
C GLU A 99 -12.07 12.54 0.40
N GLU A 100 -11.30 13.54 0.86
CA GLU A 100 -10.59 13.51 2.14
C GLU A 100 -11.54 13.37 3.34
N LYS A 101 -12.58 14.19 3.38
CA LYS A 101 -13.57 14.14 4.47
C LYS A 101 -14.31 12.79 4.49
N ILE A 102 -14.72 12.29 3.32
CA ILE A 102 -15.39 10.99 3.22
C ILE A 102 -14.45 9.86 3.62
N ALA A 103 -13.19 9.91 3.20
CA ALA A 103 -12.18 8.94 3.58
C ALA A 103 -12.02 8.86 5.09
N ALA A 104 -11.90 10.00 5.79
CA ALA A 104 -11.81 10.03 7.25
C ALA A 104 -13.01 9.35 7.94
N VAL A 105 -14.23 9.55 7.43
CA VAL A 105 -15.45 8.96 7.98
C VAL A 105 -15.49 7.44 7.82
N ILE A 106 -15.08 6.94 6.65
CA ILE A 106 -15.25 5.52 6.33
C ILE A 106 -14.00 4.68 6.64
N TYR A 107 -12.85 5.30 6.87
CA TYR A 107 -11.59 4.62 7.17
C TYR A 107 -11.67 3.59 8.29
N PRO A 108 -12.36 3.84 9.43
CA PRO A 108 -12.48 2.84 10.49
C PRO A 108 -13.08 1.50 10.02
N PHE A 109 -13.91 1.53 8.97
CA PHE A 109 -14.58 0.34 8.44
C PHE A 109 -13.75 -0.35 7.36
N PHE A 110 -13.17 0.42 6.43
CA PHE A 110 -12.49 -0.12 5.24
C PHE A 110 -10.97 -0.15 5.33
N GLY A 111 -10.36 0.59 6.28
CA GLY A 111 -8.92 0.76 6.43
C GLY A 111 -8.24 1.14 5.11
N ILE A 112 -7.22 0.41 4.72
CA ILE A 112 -6.45 0.68 3.49
C ILE A 112 -7.29 0.59 2.20
N ALA A 113 -8.44 -0.10 2.23
CA ALA A 113 -9.34 -0.19 1.08
C ALA A 113 -10.17 1.09 0.85
N THR A 114 -10.13 2.06 1.78
CA THR A 114 -10.96 3.28 1.76
C THR A 114 -10.95 4.00 0.42
N TYR A 115 -9.77 4.36 -0.10
CA TYR A 115 -9.69 5.10 -1.36
C TYR A 115 -10.08 4.27 -2.58
N LEU A 116 -9.84 2.96 -2.53
CA LEU A 116 -10.34 2.04 -3.55
C LEU A 116 -11.87 2.06 -3.57
N VAL A 117 -12.50 1.97 -2.40
CA VAL A 117 -13.96 1.93 -2.23
C VAL A 117 -14.59 3.24 -2.70
N ILE A 118 -14.00 4.39 -2.35
CA ILE A 118 -14.45 5.71 -2.82
C ILE A 118 -14.33 5.84 -4.33
N SER A 119 -13.16 5.52 -4.88
CA SER A 119 -12.91 5.64 -6.33
C SER A 119 -13.84 4.74 -7.14
N ASP A 120 -14.09 3.52 -6.66
CA ASP A 120 -15.01 2.59 -7.30
C ASP A 120 -16.47 3.09 -7.25
N ALA A 121 -16.95 3.54 -6.08
CA ALA A 121 -18.29 4.08 -5.95
C ALA A 121 -18.49 5.35 -6.79
N ALA A 122 -17.51 6.24 -6.85
CA ALA A 122 -17.60 7.46 -7.64
C ALA A 122 -17.63 7.17 -9.15
N SER A 123 -16.86 6.19 -9.61
CA SER A 123 -16.79 5.82 -11.03
C SER A 123 -18.07 5.16 -11.55
N ASN A 124 -18.82 4.50 -10.65
CA ASN A 124 -20.02 3.75 -10.98
C ASN A 124 -21.32 4.50 -10.64
N ALA A 125 -21.24 5.65 -9.98
CA ALA A 125 -22.41 6.45 -9.60
C ALA A 125 -22.72 7.56 -10.61
N SER A 126 -24.01 7.84 -10.75
CA SER A 126 -24.56 8.94 -11.55
C SER A 126 -25.18 10.04 -10.67
N SER A 127 -25.32 9.80 -9.37
CA SER A 127 -25.86 10.77 -8.39
C SER A 127 -25.19 10.64 -7.03
N LYS A 128 -25.44 11.61 -6.15
CA LYS A 128 -24.95 11.57 -4.75
C LYS A 128 -25.52 10.39 -3.99
N GLU A 129 -26.81 10.12 -4.19
CA GLU A 129 -27.50 9.03 -3.53
C GLU A 129 -26.97 7.68 -4.02
N GLU A 130 -26.77 7.52 -5.33
CA GLU A 130 -26.19 6.31 -5.91
C GLU A 130 -24.75 6.08 -5.42
N PHE A 131 -23.95 7.15 -5.33
CA PHE A 131 -22.60 7.10 -4.78
C PHE A 131 -22.61 6.60 -3.33
N VAL A 132 -23.46 7.17 -2.48
CA VAL A 132 -23.55 6.79 -1.06
C VAL A 132 -24.02 5.34 -0.91
N ASP A 133 -25.01 4.92 -1.70
CA ASP A 133 -25.52 3.55 -1.65
C ASP A 133 -24.46 2.54 -2.11
N GLN A 134 -23.67 2.86 -3.14
CA GLN A 134 -22.56 2.01 -3.60
C GLN A 134 -21.36 1.99 -2.64
N LEU A 135 -21.10 3.12 -1.98
CA LEU A 135 -20.01 3.25 -1.02
C LEU A 135 -20.27 2.42 0.24
N LEU A 136 -21.51 2.41 0.72
CA LEU A 136 -21.91 1.80 1.98
C LEU A 136 -22.56 0.41 1.82
N GLY A 137 -22.79 -0.04 0.58
CA GLY A 137 -23.60 -1.23 0.29
C GLY A 137 -23.10 -2.55 0.91
N GLU A 138 -21.81 -2.64 1.21
CA GLU A 138 -21.19 -3.83 1.82
C GLU A 138 -21.07 -3.72 3.36
N LEU A 139 -21.43 -2.58 3.94
CA LEU A 139 -21.45 -2.41 5.40
C LEU A 139 -22.72 -2.98 6.01
N GLU A 140 -22.60 -3.41 7.27
CA GLU A 140 -23.76 -3.78 8.10
C GLU A 140 -24.74 -2.59 8.18
N GLU A 141 -26.05 -2.85 8.02
CA GLU A 141 -27.08 -1.81 7.85
C GLU A 141 -27.06 -0.73 8.95
N GLU A 142 -26.82 -1.12 10.20
CA GLU A 142 -26.74 -0.19 11.32
C GLU A 142 -25.53 0.75 11.22
N LYS A 143 -24.37 0.24 10.81
CA LYS A 143 -23.15 1.05 10.57
C LYS A 143 -23.33 1.95 9.35
N ALA A 144 -23.91 1.42 8.28
CA ALA A 144 -24.20 2.19 7.08
C ALA A 144 -25.09 3.39 7.40
N LYS A 145 -26.14 3.22 8.23
CA LYS A 145 -27.02 4.32 8.67
C LYS A 145 -26.26 5.40 9.45
N GLU A 146 -25.35 5.01 10.34
CA GLU A 146 -24.57 5.93 11.17
C GLU A 146 -23.74 6.90 10.32
N VAL A 147 -23.01 6.40 9.32
CA VAL A 147 -22.16 7.24 8.47
C VAL A 147 -22.88 7.91 7.30
N ARG A 148 -24.07 7.43 6.92
CA ARG A 148 -24.81 7.94 5.75
C ARG A 148 -25.12 9.43 5.84
N GLU A 149 -25.59 9.88 7.00
CA GLU A 149 -25.95 11.29 7.21
C GLU A 149 -24.73 12.21 7.12
N GLU A 150 -23.61 11.79 7.69
CA GLU A 150 -22.36 12.54 7.66
C GLU A 150 -21.81 12.69 6.24
N ILE A 151 -21.82 11.61 5.45
CA ILE A 151 -21.39 11.63 4.06
C ILE A 151 -22.29 12.52 3.19
N LEU A 152 -23.62 12.43 3.36
CA LEU A 152 -24.55 13.30 2.64
C LEU A 152 -24.36 14.77 3.01
N SER A 153 -24.01 15.07 4.27
CA SER A 153 -23.65 16.41 4.71
C SER A 153 -22.40 16.92 3.98
N ILE A 154 -21.32 16.12 3.94
CA ILE A 154 -20.08 16.45 3.21
C ILE A 154 -20.34 16.73 1.73
N LEU A 155 -21.19 15.91 1.09
CA LEU A 155 -21.55 16.08 -0.32
C LEU A 155 -22.42 17.32 -0.58
N SER A 156 -23.12 17.81 0.44
CA SER A 156 -24.05 18.94 0.36
C SER A 156 -23.43 20.28 0.74
N GLU A 157 -22.25 20.27 1.35
CA GLU A 157 -21.46 21.48 1.57
C GLU A 157 -21.25 22.20 0.22
N LYS A 158 -21.76 23.43 0.12
CA LYS A 158 -21.39 24.31 -0.98
C LYS A 158 -19.93 24.64 -0.79
N VAL A 159 -19.11 24.26 -1.76
CA VAL A 159 -17.72 24.70 -1.86
C VAL A 159 -17.76 26.22 -1.98
N GLU A 160 -17.58 26.94 -0.88
CA GLU A 160 -17.01 28.28 -0.98
C GLU A 160 -15.59 28.06 -1.50
N GLU A 161 -15.42 28.17 -2.82
CA GLU A 161 -14.13 28.46 -3.42
C GLU A 161 -13.70 29.83 -2.90
N LYS A 162 -13.22 29.89 -1.66
CA LYS A 162 -12.27 30.93 -1.32
C LYS A 162 -11.03 30.62 -2.16
N PRO A 163 -10.60 31.54 -3.03
CA PRO A 163 -9.47 31.31 -3.91
C PRO A 163 -8.26 31.16 -3.02
N SER A 164 -7.83 29.90 -2.78
CA SER A 164 -6.60 29.52 -2.07
C SER A 164 -6.03 30.71 -1.28
N GLU A 165 -6.75 31.16 -0.25
CA GLU A 165 -6.21 32.20 0.62
C GLU A 165 -5.01 31.48 1.21
N LEU A 166 -3.82 31.94 0.80
CA LEU A 166 -2.52 31.65 1.40
C LEU A 166 -2.81 31.19 2.83
N LYS A 167 -2.69 29.87 3.07
CA LYS A 167 -2.83 29.32 4.41
C LYS A 167 -2.01 30.25 5.27
N GLU A 168 -2.67 31.05 6.11
CA GLU A 168 -1.96 31.82 7.11
C GLU A 168 -1.03 30.81 7.77
N GLU A 169 0.28 31.10 7.73
CA GLU A 169 1.32 30.30 8.37
C GLU A 169 1.05 30.29 9.88
N LYS A 170 0.03 29.56 10.33
CA LYS A 170 0.14 28.82 11.56
C LYS A 170 1.38 27.96 11.33
N LYS A 171 2.41 28.13 12.16
CA LYS A 171 3.56 27.24 12.22
C LYS A 171 3.06 25.84 12.61
N THR A 172 2.38 25.15 11.69
CA THR A 172 2.07 23.74 11.79
C THR A 172 3.35 23.00 11.46
N LEU A 173 3.76 22.10 12.34
CA LEU A 173 4.89 21.22 12.08
C LEU A 173 4.72 20.57 10.69
N PRO A 174 5.78 20.51 9.86
CA PRO A 174 5.72 19.79 8.61
C PRO A 174 5.35 18.34 8.90
N PHE A 175 4.51 17.75 8.05
CA PHE A 175 4.17 16.33 8.17
C PHE A 175 5.44 15.50 7.92
N PRO A 176 5.86 14.63 8.86
CA PRO A 176 7.12 13.92 8.78
C PRO A 176 6.99 12.66 7.91
N GLU A 177 6.80 12.86 6.60
CA GLU A 177 6.47 11.79 5.66
C GLU A 177 7.55 10.71 5.56
N GLU A 178 8.81 11.13 5.40
CA GLU A 178 9.94 10.21 5.22
C GLU A 178 10.20 9.41 6.50
N GLU A 179 10.30 10.09 7.63
CA GLU A 179 10.61 9.42 8.89
C GLU A 179 9.43 8.58 9.41
N LEU A 180 8.18 8.99 9.15
CA LEU A 180 7.02 8.17 9.46
C LEU A 180 6.99 6.91 8.58
N THR A 181 7.41 7.03 7.31
CA THR A 181 7.58 5.88 6.41
C THR A 181 8.61 4.91 6.99
N GLU A 182 9.79 5.39 7.38
CA GLU A 182 10.85 4.56 7.99
C GLU A 182 10.36 3.84 9.27
N ILE A 183 9.63 4.55 10.14
CA ILE A 183 9.12 3.97 11.38
C ILE A 183 8.08 2.88 11.11
N LEU A 184 7.21 3.07 10.12
CA LEU A 184 6.07 2.18 9.86
C LEU A 184 6.44 1.03 8.91
N PHE A 185 7.47 1.19 8.08
CA PHE A 185 7.88 0.19 7.08
C PHE A 185 8.10 -1.23 7.63
N PRO A 186 8.76 -1.43 8.78
CA PRO A 186 8.94 -2.77 9.34
C PRO A 186 7.62 -3.49 9.67
N TYR A 187 6.52 -2.76 9.87
CA TYR A 187 5.24 -3.29 10.32
C TYR A 187 4.19 -3.38 9.21
N PHE A 188 4.28 -2.51 8.20
CA PHE A 188 3.32 -2.42 7.12
C PHE A 188 3.92 -2.78 5.75
N GLY A 189 5.26 -2.84 5.61
CA GLY A 189 5.96 -3.18 4.37
C GLY A 189 5.52 -2.30 3.20
N ILE A 190 5.16 -2.91 2.07
CA ILE A 190 4.67 -2.21 0.88
C ILE A 190 3.44 -1.31 1.14
N MET A 191 2.65 -1.61 2.18
CA MET A 191 1.46 -0.84 2.55
C MET A 191 1.76 0.50 3.23
N THR A 192 3.01 0.69 3.64
CA THR A 192 3.43 1.86 4.43
C THR A 192 3.09 3.15 3.72
N GLY A 193 3.30 3.21 2.40
CA GLY A 193 2.95 4.40 1.62
C GLY A 193 1.46 4.73 1.70
N VAL A 194 0.57 3.73 1.61
CA VAL A 194 -0.90 3.93 1.70
C VAL A 194 -1.30 4.41 3.09
N LEU A 195 -0.65 3.86 4.12
CA LEU A 195 -0.88 4.25 5.50
C LEU A 195 -0.40 5.67 5.78
N VAL A 196 0.81 6.01 5.33
CA VAL A 196 1.40 7.35 5.47
C VAL A 196 0.61 8.39 4.71
N GLU A 197 0.15 8.07 3.49
CA GLU A 197 -0.74 8.94 2.72
C GLU A 197 -2.07 9.15 3.46
N SER A 198 -2.69 8.08 3.97
CA SER A 198 -3.89 8.18 4.80
C SER A 198 -3.66 9.04 6.05
N ALA A 199 -2.53 8.84 6.74
CA ALA A 199 -2.12 9.60 7.91
C ALA A 199 -1.93 11.09 7.59
N LYS A 200 -1.34 11.40 6.43
CA LYS A 200 -1.14 12.77 5.94
C LYS A 200 -2.46 13.49 5.69
N ARG A 201 -3.48 12.79 5.20
CA ARG A 201 -4.81 13.38 4.93
C ARG A 201 -5.60 13.67 6.21
N VAL A 202 -5.33 12.95 7.31
CA VAL A 202 -5.94 13.23 8.63
C VAL A 202 -5.10 14.17 9.50
N TRP A 203 -3.89 14.54 9.05
CA TRP A 203 -3.00 15.44 9.77
C TRP A 203 -3.49 16.89 9.74
N ASP A 204 -3.77 17.45 10.90
CA ASP A 204 -4.14 18.86 11.09
C ASP A 204 -3.05 19.69 11.79
N GLY A 205 -1.88 19.10 12.01
CA GLY A 205 -0.80 19.68 12.80
C GLY A 205 -0.78 19.23 14.27
N GLU A 206 -1.77 18.45 14.73
CA GLU A 206 -1.84 17.95 16.10
C GLU A 206 -1.35 16.50 16.22
N LYS A 207 -0.38 16.29 17.11
CA LYS A 207 0.21 14.97 17.44
C LYS A 207 -0.84 13.93 17.84
N GLY A 208 -1.86 14.33 18.59
CA GLY A 208 -2.87 13.41 19.13
C GLY A 208 -3.59 12.62 18.04
N LYS A 209 -4.08 13.32 17.00
CA LYS A 209 -4.82 12.68 15.91
C LYS A 209 -4.00 11.69 15.11
N LEU A 210 -2.72 12.01 14.88
CA LEU A 210 -1.82 11.07 14.20
C LEU A 210 -1.58 9.83 15.05
N LEU A 211 -1.32 9.98 16.35
CA LEU A 211 -1.10 8.85 17.24
C LEU A 211 -2.35 7.98 17.38
N ASP A 212 -3.53 8.59 17.50
CA ASP A 212 -4.81 7.87 17.56
C ASP A 212 -5.07 7.08 16.28
N PHE A 213 -4.80 7.69 15.12
CA PHE A 213 -4.88 7.02 13.82
C PHE A 213 -3.95 5.79 13.76
N LEU A 214 -2.67 5.97 14.09
CA LEU A 214 -1.68 4.88 14.05
C LEU A 214 -1.97 3.78 15.07
N ALA A 215 -2.44 4.14 16.27
CA ALA A 215 -2.87 3.18 17.27
C ALA A 215 -4.00 2.27 16.75
N GLY A 216 -4.87 2.82 15.91
CA GLY A 216 -5.92 2.09 15.21
C GLY A 216 -5.40 0.99 14.29
N GLU A 217 -4.23 1.17 13.68
CA GLU A 217 -3.72 0.26 12.63
C GLU A 217 -2.66 -0.73 13.14
N LEU A 218 -1.89 -0.35 14.17
CA LEU A 218 -0.79 -1.15 14.72
C LEU A 218 -1.28 -2.38 15.51
N ASP A 219 -0.54 -3.49 15.36
CA ASP A 219 -0.68 -4.67 16.22
C ASP A 219 -0.40 -4.33 17.69
N ASP A 220 -1.11 -4.99 18.62
CA ASP A 220 -1.04 -4.69 20.06
C ASP A 220 0.37 -4.85 20.65
N ASP A 221 1.17 -5.78 20.10
CA ASP A 221 2.52 -6.11 20.56
C ASP A 221 3.57 -5.08 20.18
N VAL A 222 3.38 -4.37 19.06
CA VAL A 222 4.30 -3.34 18.56
C VAL A 222 3.80 -1.91 18.76
N ARG A 223 2.50 -1.74 19.05
CA ARG A 223 1.82 -0.44 19.13
C ARG A 223 2.55 0.54 20.06
N GLU A 224 2.88 0.11 21.28
CA GLU A 224 3.50 1.01 22.27
C GLU A 224 4.88 1.50 21.81
N GLU A 225 5.69 0.61 21.26
CA GLU A 225 7.02 0.94 20.74
C GLU A 225 6.94 1.94 19.58
N VAL A 226 6.08 1.66 18.61
CA VAL A 226 5.94 2.49 17.40
C VAL A 226 5.38 3.86 17.75
N LEU A 227 4.32 3.92 18.57
CA LEU A 227 3.75 5.20 19.00
C LEU A 227 4.77 6.03 19.78
N LYS A 228 5.66 5.41 20.57
CA LYS A 228 6.76 6.10 21.24
C LYS A 228 7.77 6.69 20.26
N LYS A 229 8.14 5.96 19.20
CA LYS A 229 9.03 6.45 18.13
C LYS A 229 8.42 7.65 17.40
N VAL A 230 7.16 7.53 16.95
CA VAL A 230 6.43 8.62 16.28
C VAL A 230 6.21 9.82 17.22
N SER A 231 5.92 9.54 18.49
CA SER A 231 5.77 10.58 19.52
C SER A 231 7.06 11.36 19.75
N SER A 232 8.21 10.68 19.76
CA SER A 232 9.54 11.30 19.90
C SER A 232 9.88 12.17 18.69
N LEU A 233 9.46 11.73 17.51
CA LEU A 233 9.64 12.46 16.27
C LEU A 233 8.88 13.80 16.24
N LEU A 234 7.71 13.87 16.87
CA LEU A 234 6.88 15.08 16.92
C LEU A 234 7.17 16.03 18.11
N GLY A 235 8.05 15.66 19.06
CA GLY A 235 8.27 16.34 20.35
C GLY A 235 7.10 16.15 21.35
N GLU A 236 7.20 16.21 22.69
CA GLU A 236 8.26 16.56 23.65
C GLU A 236 8.95 15.34 24.32
N VAL A 237 10.09 15.64 24.93
CA VAL A 237 10.92 14.82 25.83
C VAL A 237 10.29 14.70 27.22
N GLU A 238 10.21 13.49 27.76
CA GLU A 238 10.61 13.24 29.16
C GLU A 238 11.75 12.23 29.16
N GLU A 239 12.85 12.65 29.77
CA GLU A 239 14.06 11.87 29.99
C GLU A 239 13.78 10.60 30.79
N SER A 240 14.17 9.45 30.24
CA SER A 240 14.93 8.49 31.03
C SER A 240 16.05 7.97 30.16
N THR A 241 17.25 8.37 30.53
CA THR A 241 18.52 7.86 30.05
C THR A 241 18.55 6.33 30.17
N VAL A 242 18.61 5.65 29.02
CA VAL A 242 19.24 4.34 28.95
C VAL A 242 20.46 4.53 28.07
N GLU A 243 21.62 4.62 28.72
CA GLU A 243 22.91 4.46 28.08
C GLU A 243 22.92 3.08 27.41
N VAL A 244 22.91 3.07 26.08
CA VAL A 244 23.37 1.90 25.32
C VAL A 244 24.81 2.23 24.92
N GLU A 245 25.74 1.60 25.61
CA GLU A 245 27.16 1.58 25.25
C GLU A 245 27.29 1.20 23.78
N LYS A 246 27.76 2.14 22.95
CA LYS A 246 28.36 1.83 21.65
C LYS A 246 29.64 1.04 21.93
N LYS A 247 29.59 -0.28 21.74
CA LYS A 247 30.80 -1.03 21.36
C LYS A 247 31.07 -0.73 19.89
N GLU A 248 32.03 0.14 19.65
CA GLU A 248 32.71 0.22 18.36
C GLU A 248 33.42 -1.11 18.10
N GLU A 249 32.84 -1.95 17.26
CA GLU A 249 33.57 -3.05 16.64
C GLU A 249 34.12 -2.52 15.31
N LYS A 250 35.45 -2.42 15.22
CA LYS A 250 36.16 -2.12 13.97
C LYS A 250 35.87 -3.22 12.96
N VAL A 251 35.08 -2.92 11.94
CA VAL A 251 34.98 -3.76 10.75
C VAL A 251 36.08 -3.33 9.79
N GLU A 252 37.09 -4.19 9.65
CA GLU A 252 38.07 -4.11 8.56
C GLU A 252 37.35 -4.31 7.23
N THR A 253 37.61 -3.43 6.26
CA THR A 253 37.11 -3.54 4.89
C THR A 253 37.68 -4.79 4.19
N PRO A 254 36.84 -5.75 3.74
CA PRO A 254 37.29 -6.79 2.83
C PRO A 254 37.32 -6.26 1.40
N LYS A 255 38.27 -6.78 0.62
CA LYS A 255 38.56 -6.42 -0.78
C LYS A 255 37.41 -6.78 -1.72
N GLU A 256 37.18 -5.95 -2.74
CA GLU A 256 36.37 -6.26 -3.92
C GLU A 256 36.80 -7.61 -4.53
N GLU A 257 36.01 -8.66 -4.31
CA GLU A 257 36.09 -9.90 -5.06
C GLU A 257 35.18 -9.82 -6.28
N ASN A 258 35.79 -9.66 -7.45
CA ASN A 258 35.09 -9.72 -8.73
C ASN A 258 34.59 -11.14 -8.99
N LEU A 259 33.26 -11.30 -9.03
CA LEU A 259 32.57 -12.53 -9.41
C LEU A 259 32.89 -12.94 -10.87
N PRO A 260 33.15 -14.24 -11.14
CA PRO A 260 33.39 -14.72 -12.49
C PRO A 260 32.15 -14.54 -13.38
N THR A 261 32.33 -13.87 -14.51
CA THR A 261 31.27 -13.53 -15.47
C THR A 261 30.64 -14.80 -16.06
N GLY A 262 29.31 -14.89 -16.07
CA GLY A 262 28.56 -16.03 -16.60
C GLY A 262 28.37 -17.23 -15.64
N ARG A 263 28.69 -17.08 -14.35
CA ARG A 263 28.36 -18.08 -13.32
C ARG A 263 26.83 -18.19 -13.15
N LYS A 264 26.33 -19.42 -13.11
CA LYS A 264 24.94 -19.71 -12.78
C LYS A 264 24.78 -20.05 -11.31
N LEU A 265 23.72 -19.55 -10.71
CA LEU A 265 23.22 -19.90 -9.38
C LEU A 265 22.64 -21.30 -9.39
N ASP A 266 23.03 -22.09 -8.39
CA ASP A 266 22.30 -23.29 -8.00
C ASP A 266 21.13 -22.91 -7.07
N SER A 267 20.04 -23.67 -7.09
CA SER A 267 18.89 -23.49 -6.20
C SER A 267 19.29 -23.43 -4.72
N SER A 268 20.31 -24.20 -4.34
CA SER A 268 20.87 -24.21 -2.98
C SER A 268 21.68 -22.95 -2.61
N GLU A 269 22.07 -22.12 -3.58
CA GLU A 269 22.71 -20.82 -3.35
C GLU A 269 21.69 -19.70 -3.19
N VAL A 270 20.51 -19.84 -3.81
CA VAL A 270 19.36 -18.96 -3.57
C VAL A 270 18.93 -19.06 -2.10
N ASP A 271 18.88 -20.28 -1.55
CA ASP A 271 18.58 -20.50 -0.13
C ASP A 271 19.55 -19.81 0.83
N LYS A 272 20.81 -19.61 0.42
CA LYS A 272 21.84 -18.95 1.26
C LYS A 272 21.67 -17.45 1.32
N VAL A 273 21.10 -16.84 0.28
CA VAL A 273 20.85 -15.40 0.27
C VAL A 273 19.54 -15.05 0.96
N LEU A 274 18.59 -16.00 1.12
CA LEU A 274 17.30 -15.76 1.76
C LEU A 274 17.38 -15.08 3.13
N PRO A 275 18.27 -15.47 4.08
CA PRO A 275 18.35 -14.80 5.38
C PRO A 275 18.77 -13.33 5.25
N VAL A 276 19.68 -13.02 4.32
CA VAL A 276 20.07 -11.63 4.02
C VAL A 276 18.91 -10.90 3.38
N LEU A 277 18.27 -11.50 2.39
CA LEU A 277 17.11 -10.90 1.73
C LEU A 277 15.94 -10.70 2.70
N GLN A 278 15.78 -11.54 3.73
CA GLN A 278 14.79 -11.35 4.78
C GLN A 278 15.03 -10.08 5.60
N GLU A 279 16.27 -9.60 5.72
CA GLU A 279 16.57 -8.33 6.39
C GLU A 279 16.02 -7.12 5.62
N TYR A 280 15.96 -7.19 4.27
CA TYR A 280 15.54 -6.09 3.40
C TYR A 280 14.09 -6.25 2.91
N PHE A 281 13.64 -7.48 2.66
CA PHE A 281 12.36 -7.82 2.03
C PHE A 281 11.41 -8.60 2.95
N GLY A 282 11.82 -8.92 4.19
CA GLY A 282 10.99 -9.65 5.14
C GLY A 282 10.54 -11.01 4.61
N ILE A 283 9.26 -11.36 4.80
CA ILE A 283 8.70 -12.64 4.32
C ILE A 283 8.65 -12.74 2.79
N SER A 284 8.74 -11.61 2.08
CA SER A 284 8.76 -11.57 0.61
C SER A 284 10.12 -11.95 0.03
N ALA A 285 11.15 -12.08 0.87
CA ALA A 285 12.50 -12.47 0.44
C ALA A 285 12.53 -13.73 -0.43
N ALA A 286 11.68 -14.73 -0.13
CA ALA A 286 11.58 -15.94 -0.93
C ALA A 286 11.03 -15.67 -2.34
N MET A 287 9.97 -14.87 -2.43
CA MET A 287 9.36 -14.50 -3.71
C MET A 287 10.30 -13.61 -4.53
N VAL A 288 10.92 -12.59 -3.92
CA VAL A 288 11.89 -11.71 -4.57
C VAL A 288 13.09 -12.50 -5.09
N ALA A 289 13.56 -13.48 -4.31
CA ALA A 289 14.64 -14.36 -4.74
C ALA A 289 14.21 -15.29 -5.89
N GLU A 290 13.01 -15.85 -5.86
CA GLU A 290 12.48 -16.69 -6.94
C GLU A 290 12.29 -15.88 -8.24
N ASP A 291 11.65 -14.71 -8.17
CA ASP A 291 11.41 -13.83 -9.31
C ASP A 291 12.74 -13.36 -9.93
N ALA A 292 13.69 -12.92 -9.10
CA ALA A 292 15.03 -12.52 -9.57
C ALA A 292 15.82 -13.70 -10.16
N PHE A 293 15.64 -14.91 -9.64
CA PHE A 293 16.30 -16.11 -10.16
C PHE A 293 15.73 -16.51 -11.53
N GLU A 294 14.41 -16.45 -11.70
CA GLU A 294 13.75 -16.71 -12.98
C GLU A 294 14.13 -15.66 -14.04
N GLU A 295 14.06 -14.37 -13.68
CA GLU A 295 14.33 -13.26 -14.60
C GLU A 295 15.81 -13.14 -14.99
N SER A 296 16.72 -13.48 -14.07
CA SER A 296 18.15 -13.55 -14.36
C SER A 296 18.54 -14.76 -15.22
N GLY A 297 17.65 -15.74 -15.42
CA GLY A 297 18.00 -17.03 -16.03
C GLY A 297 19.03 -17.82 -15.20
N GLY A 298 19.08 -17.54 -13.90
CA GLY A 298 20.05 -18.03 -12.94
C GLY A 298 21.43 -17.38 -13.03
N GLU A 299 21.66 -16.30 -13.78
CA GLU A 299 22.97 -15.64 -13.83
C GLU A 299 23.22 -14.79 -12.57
N VAL A 300 24.32 -15.06 -11.86
CA VAL A 300 24.63 -14.43 -10.55
C VAL A 300 24.62 -12.90 -10.60
N ASN A 301 25.31 -12.30 -11.59
CA ASN A 301 25.41 -10.84 -11.65
C ASN A 301 24.06 -10.20 -11.95
N ARG A 302 23.29 -10.81 -12.85
CA ARG A 302 21.97 -10.32 -13.22
C ARG A 302 20.95 -10.52 -12.09
N PHE A 303 21.07 -11.61 -11.35
CA PHE A 303 20.29 -11.87 -10.13
C PHE A 303 20.53 -10.77 -9.09
N VAL A 304 21.80 -10.45 -8.81
CA VAL A 304 22.16 -9.38 -7.86
C VAL A 304 21.65 -8.03 -8.36
N GLU A 305 21.79 -7.71 -9.65
CA GLU A 305 21.27 -6.46 -10.23
C GLU A 305 19.75 -6.32 -10.08
N ILE A 306 18.99 -7.39 -10.34
CA ILE A 306 17.52 -7.39 -10.21
C ILE A 306 17.12 -7.21 -8.75
N ILE A 307 17.80 -7.88 -7.82
CA ILE A 307 17.53 -7.70 -6.40
C ILE A 307 17.83 -6.27 -5.96
N LEU A 308 18.94 -5.68 -6.40
CA LEU A 308 19.32 -4.32 -6.04
C LEU A 308 18.38 -3.27 -6.65
N SER A 309 17.76 -3.55 -7.80
CA SER A 309 16.77 -2.63 -8.37
C SER A 309 15.49 -2.51 -7.54
N GLU A 310 15.19 -3.53 -6.73
CA GLU A 310 14.03 -3.56 -5.82
C GLU A 310 14.33 -2.94 -4.43
N VAL A 311 15.56 -2.47 -4.20
CA VAL A 311 16.00 -1.84 -2.94
C VAL A 311 16.34 -0.36 -3.14
N ASP A 312 16.13 0.44 -2.10
CA ASP A 312 16.44 1.86 -2.07
C ASP A 312 17.95 2.14 -2.22
N GLU A 313 18.29 3.23 -2.90
CA GLU A 313 19.68 3.58 -3.26
C GLU A 313 20.64 3.63 -2.07
N ASN A 314 20.14 3.99 -0.88
CA ASN A 314 20.93 4.12 0.34
C ASN A 314 21.34 2.77 0.95
N GLU A 315 20.63 1.69 0.61
CA GLU A 315 20.85 0.34 1.13
C GLU A 315 21.46 -0.61 0.10
N ARG A 316 21.44 -0.20 -1.18
CA ARG A 316 21.99 -0.98 -2.30
C ARG A 316 23.45 -1.36 -2.09
N GLU A 317 24.28 -0.43 -1.61
CA GLU A 317 25.72 -0.70 -1.44
C GLU A 317 25.97 -1.77 -0.37
N GLU A 318 25.25 -1.72 0.75
CA GLU A 318 25.37 -2.71 1.82
C GLU A 318 24.84 -4.08 1.39
N LEU A 319 23.67 -4.11 0.76
CA LEU A 319 23.07 -5.35 0.27
C LEU A 319 23.94 -5.97 -0.84
N GLU A 320 24.48 -5.16 -1.74
CA GLU A 320 25.37 -5.62 -2.80
C GLU A 320 26.61 -6.31 -2.22
N ILE A 321 27.24 -5.71 -1.21
CA ILE A 321 28.39 -6.30 -0.51
C ILE A 321 28.02 -7.64 0.13
N LYS A 322 26.87 -7.72 0.83
CA LYS A 322 26.41 -8.97 1.47
C LYS A 322 26.11 -10.07 0.44
N LEU A 323 25.39 -9.75 -0.63
CA LEU A 323 25.04 -10.71 -1.68
C LEU A 323 26.27 -11.19 -2.45
N ARG A 324 27.16 -10.27 -2.84
CA ARG A 324 28.40 -10.64 -3.51
C ARG A 324 29.34 -11.41 -2.59
N GLY A 325 29.34 -11.14 -1.29
CA GLY A 325 30.09 -11.95 -0.31
C GLY A 325 29.59 -13.39 -0.21
N LEU A 326 28.26 -13.59 -0.24
CA LEU A 326 27.65 -14.93 -0.19
C LEU A 326 27.78 -15.71 -1.50
N LEU A 327 27.70 -15.01 -2.63
CA LEU A 327 27.68 -15.61 -3.97
C LEU A 327 29.08 -15.64 -4.62
N GLY A 328 30.04 -14.86 -4.12
CA GLY A 328 31.42 -14.74 -4.58
C GLY A 328 32.38 -15.77 -4.01
N GLY A 329 32.10 -16.29 -2.81
CA GLY A 329 32.92 -17.31 -2.15
C GLY A 329 32.71 -18.70 -2.73
N SER A 330 33.57 -19.12 -3.67
CA SER A 330 33.79 -20.53 -4.03
C SER A 330 35.24 -20.78 -4.43
#